data_AF-Q5DEN3-F1
#
_entry.id   AF-Q5DEN3-F1
#
_cell.length_a   1.000
_cell.length_b   1.000
_cell.length_c   1.000
_cell.angle_alpha   90.00
_cell.angle_beta   90.00
_cell.angle_gamma   90.00
#
_symmetry.space_group_name_H-M   'P 1'
#
loop_
_entity.id
_entity.type
_entity.pdbx_description
1 polymer ?
#
loop_
_entity_poly.entity_id
_entity_poly.type
_entity_poly.pdbx_seq_one_letter_code
_entity_poly.pdbx_strand_id
1 'polypeptide(L)'
;MKTGNYVAWRPIDKPWNQQDCQRVCCNSRCFCGHLLNEHDSFSAKIIVPKCNHTGCLCKGFKFIPSRPEEVGEFWITKRSDFDRSAYRVKCKCKHTHEEHASYPVPYQCKVKGCRCSGFSSAFLCAACDKHWHEHETVFETEMERKADGRPVGEAWLPFAELPELAKIALTGVDIQIFKH
;
A
#
# COMPACT_ATOMS: atom_id res chain seq x y z
N MET A 1 0.00 -0.87 15.91
CA MET A 1 -0.01 0.56 15.51
C MET A 1 0.17 1.39 16.78
N LYS A 2 1.06 2.39 16.78
CA LYS A 2 0.98 3.43 17.83
C LYS A 2 -0.39 4.07 17.70
N THR A 3 -1.14 4.14 18.79
CA THR A 3 -2.48 4.74 18.81
C THR A 3 -2.39 6.16 18.24
N GLY A 4 -3.29 6.49 17.30
CA GLY A 4 -3.43 7.85 16.75
C GLY A 4 -2.64 8.21 15.49
N ASN A 5 -1.89 7.28 14.85
CA ASN A 5 -1.27 7.51 13.54
C ASN A 5 -1.93 6.63 12.46
N TYR A 6 -2.29 7.26 11.34
CA TYR A 6 -3.01 6.65 10.22
C TYR A 6 -2.14 6.74 8.97
N VAL A 7 -1.87 5.60 8.35
CA VAL A 7 -1.14 5.54 7.08
C VAL A 7 -2.04 4.89 6.05
N ALA A 8 -2.37 5.65 5.01
CA ALA A 8 -3.28 5.24 3.96
C ALA A 8 -2.61 5.33 2.59
N TRP A 9 -3.09 4.51 1.67
CA TRP A 9 -2.77 4.62 0.26
C TRP A 9 -4.06 4.92 -0.49
N ARG A 10 -4.09 6.04 -1.20
CA ARG A 10 -5.32 6.61 -1.79
C ARG A 10 -5.06 7.26 -3.14
N PRO A 11 -6.08 7.37 -4.02
CA PRO A 11 -5.95 8.08 -5.28
C PRO A 11 -5.55 9.54 -5.06
N ILE A 12 -4.82 10.12 -6.02
CA ILE A 12 -4.43 11.54 -5.96
C ILE A 12 -5.58 12.44 -6.45
N ASP A 13 -6.32 11.97 -7.46
CA ASP A 13 -7.30 12.79 -8.17
C ASP A 13 -8.67 12.82 -7.50
N LYS A 14 -9.33 13.98 -7.58
CA LYS A 14 -10.73 14.15 -7.18
C LYS A 14 -11.68 13.39 -8.14
N PRO A 15 -12.85 12.91 -7.67
CA PRO A 15 -13.37 13.03 -6.30
C PRO A 15 -12.85 11.95 -5.33
N TRP A 16 -12.01 11.02 -5.80
CA TRP A 16 -11.62 9.81 -5.07
C TRP A 16 -10.47 10.01 -4.08
N ASN A 17 -9.85 11.20 -4.05
CA ASN A 17 -8.70 11.51 -3.20
C ASN A 17 -8.98 11.50 -1.68
N GLN A 18 -10.22 11.24 -1.28
CA GLN A 18 -10.59 11.02 0.12
C GLN A 18 -10.77 9.54 0.47
N GLN A 19 -10.86 8.64 -0.52
CA GLN A 19 -11.03 7.20 -0.33
C GLN A 19 -9.70 6.52 0.00
N ASP A 20 -9.58 5.97 1.21
CA ASP A 20 -8.43 5.15 1.59
C ASP A 20 -8.53 3.75 0.95
N CYS A 21 -7.92 3.56 -0.23
CA CYS A 21 -7.93 2.27 -0.95
C CYS A 21 -7.22 1.15 -0.20
N GLN A 22 -6.17 1.48 0.56
CA GLN A 22 -5.46 0.51 1.39
C GLN A 22 -4.98 1.13 2.71
N ARG A 23 -5.10 0.37 3.80
CA ARG A 23 -4.47 0.69 5.08
C ARG A 23 -3.06 0.13 5.12
N VAL A 24 -2.09 0.98 5.42
CA VAL A 24 -0.68 0.63 5.45
C VAL A 24 -0.26 0.33 6.89
N CYS A 25 0.45 -0.77 7.10
CA CYS A 25 0.93 -1.17 8.42
C CYS A 25 2.46 -1.13 8.50
N CYS A 26 3.02 -1.33 9.70
CA CYS A 26 4.45 -1.26 9.93
C CYS A 26 5.27 -2.27 9.12
N ASN A 27 4.66 -3.37 8.67
CA ASN A 27 5.31 -4.41 7.87
C ASN A 27 4.99 -4.26 6.38
N SER A 28 4.35 -3.16 5.97
CA SER A 28 4.10 -2.87 4.56
C SER A 28 5.40 -2.45 3.86
N ARG A 29 5.52 -2.81 2.59
CA ARG A 29 6.70 -2.55 1.76
C ARG A 29 6.65 -1.15 1.15
N CYS A 30 7.80 -0.47 1.17
CA CYS A 30 8.06 0.74 0.42
C CYS A 30 8.53 0.37 -1.00
N PHE A 31 8.31 1.25 -1.97
CA PHE A 31 8.85 1.13 -3.32
C PHE A 31 10.38 0.91 -3.36
N CYS A 32 11.12 1.32 -2.33
CA CYS A 32 12.56 1.04 -2.23
C CYS A 32 12.91 -0.41 -1.85
N GLY A 33 11.92 -1.23 -1.50
CA GLY A 33 12.08 -2.63 -1.05
C GLY A 33 12.11 -2.81 0.47
N HIS A 34 12.32 -1.74 1.24
CA HIS A 34 12.34 -1.79 2.71
C HIS A 34 10.95 -1.62 3.32
N LEU A 35 10.77 -2.09 4.55
CA LEU A 35 9.51 -2.03 5.30
C LEU A 35 9.28 -0.66 5.94
N LEU A 36 8.04 -0.34 6.27
CA LEU A 36 7.70 0.94 6.94
C LEU A 36 8.39 1.07 8.31
N ASN A 37 8.54 -0.01 9.07
CA ASN A 37 9.29 0.00 10.34
C ASN A 37 10.81 0.18 10.18
N GLU A 38 11.33 0.10 8.96
CA GLU A 38 12.72 0.43 8.60
C GLU A 38 12.86 1.89 8.10
N HIS A 39 11.78 2.67 8.21
CA HIS A 39 11.79 4.11 8.01
C HIS A 39 11.64 4.84 9.36
N ASP A 40 11.96 6.13 9.38
CA ASP A 40 11.75 7.01 10.53
C ASP A 40 10.31 6.90 11.07
N SER A 41 10.13 7.18 12.36
CA SER A 41 8.77 7.30 12.89
C SER A 41 8.09 8.55 12.33
N PHE A 42 6.88 8.39 11.78
CA PHE A 42 6.00 9.51 11.47
C PHE A 42 5.65 10.31 12.74
N SER A 43 5.61 11.62 12.60
CA SER A 43 5.13 12.57 13.61
C SER A 43 4.59 13.81 12.91
N ALA A 44 3.87 14.68 13.62
CA ALA A 44 3.40 15.95 13.06
C ALA A 44 4.52 16.83 12.46
N LYS A 45 5.79 16.61 12.85
CA LYS A 45 6.96 17.30 12.27
C LYS A 45 7.59 16.55 11.09
N ILE A 46 7.42 15.23 11.03
CA ILE A 46 8.00 14.35 10.01
C ILE A 46 6.84 13.77 9.21
N ILE A 47 6.45 14.47 8.15
CA ILE A 47 5.29 14.11 7.33
C ILE A 47 5.58 12.85 6.49
N VAL A 48 6.81 12.72 6.00
CA VAL A 48 7.22 11.61 5.13
C VAL A 48 8.46 10.94 5.74
N PRO A 49 8.31 9.77 6.39
CA PRO A 49 9.41 9.00 6.97
C PRO A 49 10.53 8.69 5.97
N LYS A 50 11.78 9.01 6.32
CA LYS A 50 12.95 8.63 5.52
C LYS A 50 13.34 7.19 5.80
N CYS A 51 13.98 6.53 4.84
CA CYS A 51 14.48 5.17 5.03
C CYS A 51 15.79 5.18 5.82
N ASN A 52 15.92 4.26 6.78
CA ASN A 52 17.09 4.16 7.66
C ASN A 52 18.21 3.29 7.09
N HIS A 53 17.98 2.63 5.95
CA HIS A 53 18.99 1.83 5.28
C HIS A 53 20.05 2.71 4.61
N THR A 54 21.31 2.50 4.99
CA THR A 54 22.46 3.21 4.43
C THR A 54 22.51 3.07 2.91
N GLY A 55 22.61 4.19 2.21
CA GLY A 55 22.68 4.22 0.74
C GLY A 55 21.32 4.10 0.04
N CYS A 56 20.20 3.94 0.77
CA CYS A 56 18.88 4.00 0.16
C CYS A 56 18.57 5.41 -0.35
N LEU A 57 18.20 5.51 -1.63
CA LEU A 57 17.98 6.80 -2.31
C LEU A 57 16.53 7.29 -2.27
N CYS A 58 15.60 6.52 -1.68
CA CYS A 58 14.21 6.96 -1.62
C CYS A 58 14.06 8.24 -0.79
N LYS A 59 13.15 9.12 -1.22
CA LYS A 59 12.88 10.38 -0.51
C LYS A 59 11.87 10.24 0.62
N GLY A 60 11.34 9.05 0.81
CA GLY A 60 10.25 8.81 1.73
C GLY A 60 9.63 7.44 1.55
N PHE A 61 8.89 6.99 2.56
CA PHE A 61 8.07 5.80 2.43
C PHE A 61 6.98 6.01 1.36
N LYS A 62 6.95 5.12 0.36
CA LYS A 62 5.93 5.08 -0.68
C LYS A 62 5.41 3.66 -0.78
N PHE A 63 4.21 3.42 -0.25
CA PHE A 63 3.62 2.09 -0.19
C PHE A 63 3.61 1.43 -1.56
N ILE A 64 3.96 0.15 -1.61
CA ILE A 64 3.73 -0.70 -2.75
C ILE A 64 3.19 -2.05 -2.30
N PRO A 65 2.16 -2.59 -2.97
CA PRO A 65 1.65 -3.90 -2.62
C PRO A 65 2.74 -4.98 -2.70
N SER A 66 2.74 -5.86 -1.70
CA SER A 66 3.71 -6.94 -1.53
C SER A 66 3.06 -8.31 -1.41
N ARG A 67 1.74 -8.38 -1.59
CA ARG A 67 0.96 -9.61 -1.64
C ARG A 67 -0.06 -9.55 -2.77
N PRO A 68 -0.31 -10.63 -3.52
CA PRO A 68 -1.34 -10.65 -4.55
C PRO A 68 -2.74 -10.27 -4.03
N GLU A 69 -3.05 -10.65 -2.79
CA GLU A 69 -4.34 -10.35 -2.14
C GLU A 69 -4.59 -8.84 -1.98
N GLU A 70 -3.53 -8.04 -1.80
CA GLU A 70 -3.63 -6.57 -1.65
C GLU A 70 -4.04 -5.86 -2.95
N VAL A 71 -3.96 -6.57 -4.08
CA VAL A 71 -4.32 -6.05 -5.41
C VAL A 71 -5.43 -6.87 -6.07
N GLY A 72 -6.14 -7.67 -5.28
CA GLY A 72 -7.26 -8.49 -5.77
C GLY A 72 -6.83 -9.71 -6.61
N GLU A 73 -5.54 -9.96 -6.77
CA GLU A 73 -5.00 -11.08 -7.57
C GLU A 73 -4.83 -12.36 -6.74
N PHE A 74 -5.79 -12.66 -5.86
CA PHE A 74 -5.72 -13.78 -4.92
C PHE A 74 -5.55 -15.16 -5.61
N TRP A 75 -5.90 -15.30 -6.88
CA TRP A 75 -5.70 -16.53 -7.64
C TRP A 75 -4.21 -16.85 -7.90
N ILE A 76 -3.31 -15.86 -7.82
CA ILE A 76 -1.87 -16.07 -7.98
C ILE A 76 -1.33 -17.02 -6.88
N THR A 77 -1.90 -16.94 -5.68
CA THR A 77 -1.45 -17.75 -4.54
C THR A 77 -1.79 -19.24 -4.68
N LYS A 78 -2.68 -19.59 -5.62
CA LYS A 78 -3.08 -20.97 -5.91
C LYS A 78 -2.13 -21.68 -6.88
N ARG A 79 -1.15 -20.99 -7.46
CA ARG A 79 -0.17 -21.60 -8.35
C ARG A 79 0.81 -22.45 -7.55
N SER A 80 1.16 -23.63 -8.08
CA SER A 80 2.04 -24.59 -7.41
C SER A 80 3.46 -24.06 -7.19
N ASP A 81 3.92 -23.12 -8.00
CA ASP A 81 5.23 -22.49 -7.95
C ASP A 81 5.22 -21.12 -7.24
N PHE A 82 4.11 -20.73 -6.60
CA PHE A 82 4.02 -19.44 -5.94
C PHE A 82 4.84 -19.39 -4.64
N ASP A 83 5.86 -18.53 -4.63
CA ASP A 83 6.60 -18.15 -3.43
C ASP A 83 6.18 -16.75 -2.96
N ARG A 84 5.51 -16.70 -1.81
CA ARG A 84 5.08 -15.45 -1.16
C ARG A 84 6.25 -14.54 -0.82
N SER A 85 7.41 -15.08 -0.45
CA SER A 85 8.58 -14.28 -0.04
C SER A 85 9.26 -13.59 -1.22
N ALA A 86 9.21 -14.23 -2.40
CA ALA A 86 9.75 -13.72 -3.66
C ALA A 86 8.77 -12.80 -4.42
N TYR A 87 7.49 -12.73 -4.02
CA TYR A 87 6.52 -11.91 -4.75
C TYR A 87 6.91 -10.43 -4.75
N ARG A 88 6.94 -9.84 -5.94
CA ARG A 88 7.13 -8.40 -6.17
C ARG A 88 6.18 -7.97 -7.28
N VAL A 89 5.49 -6.85 -7.07
CA VAL A 89 4.67 -6.28 -8.13
C VAL A 89 5.54 -5.87 -9.32
N LYS A 90 4.99 -6.10 -10.51
CA LYS A 90 5.65 -5.85 -11.78
C LYS A 90 5.17 -4.54 -12.41
N CYS A 91 6.07 -3.90 -13.13
CA CYS A 91 5.75 -2.86 -14.08
C CYS A 91 5.15 -3.48 -15.36
N LYS A 92 4.52 -2.67 -16.22
CA LYS A 92 4.10 -3.07 -17.59
C LYS A 92 5.27 -3.62 -18.41
N CYS A 93 6.51 -3.18 -18.13
CA CYS A 93 7.74 -3.73 -18.72
C CYS A 93 8.15 -5.12 -18.19
N LYS A 94 7.35 -5.71 -17.30
CA LYS A 94 7.52 -7.03 -16.66
C LYS A 94 8.63 -7.14 -15.61
N HIS A 95 9.49 -6.15 -15.49
CA HIS A 95 10.43 -6.03 -14.36
C HIS A 95 9.71 -5.58 -13.08
N THR A 96 10.22 -6.00 -11.94
CA THR A 96 9.72 -5.71 -10.60
C THR A 96 9.95 -4.25 -10.22
N HIS A 97 9.24 -3.75 -9.21
CA HIS A 97 9.50 -2.41 -8.67
C HIS A 97 10.91 -2.22 -8.10
N GLU A 98 11.53 -3.25 -7.51
CA GLU A 98 12.89 -3.18 -6.97
C GLU A 98 13.96 -3.08 -8.07
N GLU A 99 13.62 -3.51 -9.29
CA GLU A 99 14.41 -3.29 -10.51
C GLU A 99 14.24 -1.87 -11.10
N HIS A 100 13.38 -1.04 -10.52
CA HIS A 100 13.28 0.39 -10.84
C HIS A 100 14.01 1.22 -9.78
N ALA A 101 14.51 2.39 -10.16
CA ALA A 101 15.12 3.33 -9.23
C ALA A 101 14.04 3.90 -8.30
N SER A 102 14.29 3.92 -6.99
CA SER A 102 13.34 4.46 -6.00
C SER A 102 13.23 5.98 -6.01
N TYR A 103 14.14 6.65 -6.73
CA TYR A 103 14.18 8.08 -6.98
C TYR A 103 15.20 8.34 -8.12
N PRO A 104 15.03 9.37 -8.97
CA PRO A 104 13.87 10.27 -9.07
C PRO A 104 12.66 9.65 -9.78
N VAL A 105 11.52 10.34 -9.70
CA VAL A 105 10.37 10.07 -10.58
C VAL A 105 10.79 10.29 -12.05
N PRO A 106 10.29 9.48 -13.01
CA PRO A 106 9.19 8.52 -12.91
C PRO A 106 9.62 7.08 -12.52
N TYR A 107 10.72 6.93 -11.76
CA TYR A 107 11.25 5.65 -11.29
C TYR A 107 11.75 4.80 -12.47
N GLN A 108 12.88 5.20 -13.05
CA GLN A 108 13.43 4.55 -14.24
C GLN A 108 13.81 3.09 -13.98
N CYS A 109 13.55 2.21 -14.94
CA CYS A 109 13.99 0.81 -14.86
C CYS A 109 15.52 0.74 -15.01
N LYS A 110 16.16 -0.03 -14.13
CA LYS A 110 17.62 -0.22 -14.09
C LYS A 110 18.09 -1.42 -14.93
N VAL A 111 17.16 -2.23 -15.45
CA VAL A 111 17.48 -3.41 -16.26
C VAL A 111 18.00 -2.96 -17.62
N LYS A 112 19.21 -3.45 -17.97
CA LYS A 112 19.91 -3.09 -19.22
C LYS A 112 19.03 -3.41 -20.43
N GLY A 113 18.82 -2.40 -21.29
CA GLY A 113 18.05 -2.54 -22.53
C GLY A 113 16.53 -2.35 -22.37
N CYS A 114 16.01 -2.18 -21.15
CA CYS A 114 14.62 -1.80 -20.94
C CYS A 114 14.37 -0.36 -21.42
N ARG A 115 13.25 -0.14 -22.12
CA ARG A 115 12.87 1.17 -22.69
C ARG A 115 11.59 1.76 -22.09
N CYS A 116 11.14 1.26 -20.94
CA CYS A 116 9.97 1.86 -20.29
C CYS A 116 10.29 3.28 -19.82
N SER A 117 9.32 4.17 -19.92
CA SER A 117 9.47 5.57 -19.51
C SER A 117 9.54 5.78 -17.99
N GLY A 118 9.21 4.76 -17.20
CA GLY A 118 9.13 4.80 -15.74
C GLY A 118 8.28 3.65 -15.22
N PHE A 119 8.16 3.53 -13.90
CA PHE A 119 7.34 2.49 -13.30
C PHE A 119 5.84 2.74 -13.56
N SER A 120 5.18 1.77 -14.18
CA SER A 120 3.73 1.74 -14.40
C SER A 120 3.23 0.36 -14.00
N SER A 121 2.40 0.26 -12.95
CA SER A 121 1.99 -1.05 -12.41
C SER A 121 1.28 -1.90 -13.46
N ALA A 122 1.60 -3.20 -13.47
CA ALA A 122 0.87 -4.19 -14.28
C ALA A 122 -0.51 -4.54 -13.67
N PHE A 123 -0.68 -4.36 -12.36
CA PHE A 123 -1.95 -4.50 -11.66
C PHE A 123 -2.73 -3.17 -11.63
N LEU A 124 -4.04 -3.28 -11.41
CA LEU A 124 -4.94 -2.18 -11.05
C LEU A 124 -5.38 -2.32 -9.59
N CYS A 125 -5.55 -1.20 -8.89
CA CYS A 125 -6.03 -1.20 -7.51
C CYS A 125 -7.41 -1.87 -7.43
N ALA A 126 -7.55 -2.89 -6.59
CA ALA A 126 -8.82 -3.61 -6.43
C ALA A 126 -9.98 -2.74 -5.88
N ALA A 127 -9.69 -1.57 -5.30
CA ALA A 127 -10.69 -0.69 -4.71
C ALA A 127 -11.17 0.43 -5.66
N CYS A 128 -10.40 0.78 -6.70
CA CYS A 128 -10.71 1.94 -7.56
C CYS A 128 -10.27 1.80 -9.02
N ASP A 129 -9.74 0.63 -9.42
CA ASP A 129 -9.27 0.30 -10.78
C ASP A 129 -8.19 1.22 -11.37
N LYS A 130 -7.49 1.98 -10.51
CA LYS A 130 -6.38 2.85 -10.93
C LYS A 130 -5.01 2.18 -10.82
N HIS A 131 -4.05 2.66 -11.61
CA HIS A 131 -2.67 2.22 -11.52
C HIS A 131 -1.98 2.75 -10.25
N TRP A 132 -0.87 2.10 -9.86
CA TRP A 132 -0.15 2.44 -8.64
C TRP A 132 0.34 3.90 -8.58
N HIS A 133 0.76 4.44 -9.72
CA HIS A 133 1.31 5.80 -9.82
C HIS A 133 0.25 6.89 -9.73
N GLU A 134 -1.04 6.53 -9.80
CA GLU A 134 -2.18 7.44 -9.59
C GLU A 134 -2.57 7.55 -8.10
N HIS A 135 -1.76 6.98 -7.21
CA HIS A 135 -1.97 6.98 -5.77
C HIS A 135 -0.80 7.60 -5.03
N GLU A 136 -1.11 8.16 -3.87
CA GLU A 136 -0.14 8.65 -2.88
C GLU A 136 -0.21 7.81 -1.59
N THR A 137 0.90 7.81 -0.84
CA THR A 137 0.89 7.32 0.54
C THR A 137 0.79 8.52 1.45
N VAL A 138 -0.23 8.53 2.30
CA VAL A 138 -0.54 9.64 3.17
C VAL A 138 -0.38 9.22 4.62
N PHE A 139 0.24 10.10 5.39
CA PHE A 139 0.42 9.97 6.82
C PHE A 139 -0.36 11.06 7.51
N GLU A 140 -1.30 10.67 8.36
CA GLU A 140 -2.17 11.58 9.10
C GLU A 140 -2.15 11.19 10.58
N THR A 141 -2.18 12.18 11.45
CA THR A 141 -2.53 12.03 12.86
C THR A 141 -4.04 11.91 13.01
N GLU A 142 -4.49 11.39 14.14
CA GLU A 142 -5.92 11.35 14.48
C GLU A 142 -6.56 12.73 14.45
N MET A 143 -5.81 13.74 14.90
CA MET A 143 -6.28 15.13 14.95
C MET A 143 -6.51 15.70 13.55
N GLU A 144 -5.58 15.48 12.62
CA GLU A 144 -5.73 15.88 11.21
C GLU A 144 -6.95 15.19 10.59
N ARG A 145 -7.11 13.87 10.81
CA ARG A 145 -8.29 13.15 10.29
C ARG A 145 -9.60 13.68 10.86
N LYS A 146 -9.69 13.92 12.16
CA LYS A 146 -10.89 14.51 12.78
C LYS A 146 -11.20 15.90 12.22
N ALA A 147 -10.17 16.74 12.04
CA ALA A 147 -10.34 18.07 11.46
C ALA A 147 -10.89 18.02 10.03
N ASP A 148 -10.47 17.03 9.25
CA ASP A 148 -10.94 16.79 7.88
C ASP A 148 -12.24 15.94 7.82
N GLY A 149 -12.87 15.62 8.96
CA GLY A 149 -14.08 14.81 9.02
C GLY A 149 -13.89 13.35 8.57
N ARG A 150 -12.66 12.84 8.60
CA ARG A 150 -12.29 11.48 8.17
C ARG A 150 -12.48 10.47 9.30
N PRO A 151 -12.76 9.19 8.96
CA PRO A 151 -12.93 8.15 9.96
C PRO A 151 -11.65 7.86 10.75
N VAL A 152 -11.81 7.57 12.03
CA VAL A 152 -10.75 7.27 13.00
C VAL A 152 -11.12 6.03 13.82
N GLY A 153 -10.14 5.36 14.43
CA GLY A 153 -10.37 4.17 15.27
C GLY A 153 -11.11 3.06 14.53
N GLU A 154 -12.15 2.51 15.16
CA GLU A 154 -12.98 1.45 14.59
C GLU A 154 -13.71 1.88 13.31
N ALA A 155 -14.08 3.16 13.18
CA ALA A 155 -14.73 3.68 11.98
C ALA A 155 -13.82 3.67 10.74
N TRP A 156 -12.51 3.50 10.91
CA TRP A 156 -11.55 3.37 9.81
C TRP A 156 -11.27 1.91 9.41
N LEU A 157 -11.82 0.93 10.12
CA LEU A 157 -11.66 -0.49 9.80
C LEU A 157 -12.47 -0.85 8.53
N PRO A 158 -12.08 -1.92 7.79
CA PRO A 158 -12.85 -2.33 6.63
C PRO A 158 -14.23 -2.78 7.06
N PHE A 159 -15.25 -2.42 6.28
CA PHE A 159 -16.64 -2.76 6.55
C PHE A 159 -17.13 -2.28 7.92
N ALA A 160 -16.63 -1.14 8.43
CA ALA A 160 -17.05 -0.58 9.72
C ALA A 160 -18.58 -0.37 9.81
N GLU A 161 -19.22 -0.15 8.66
CA GLU A 161 -20.66 -0.06 8.47
C GLU A 161 -21.40 -1.41 8.50
N LEU A 162 -20.70 -2.53 8.39
CA LEU A 162 -21.20 -3.91 8.42
C LEU A 162 -20.43 -4.75 9.45
N PRO A 163 -20.80 -4.68 10.76
CA PRO A 163 -20.00 -5.24 11.86
C PRO A 163 -19.64 -6.73 11.72
N GLU A 164 -20.55 -7.56 11.19
CA GLU A 164 -20.28 -8.98 10.96
C GLU A 164 -19.20 -9.19 9.89
N LEU A 165 -19.24 -8.43 8.79
CA LEU A 165 -18.19 -8.48 7.77
C LEU A 165 -16.88 -7.89 8.28
N ALA A 166 -16.91 -6.82 9.08
CA ALA A 166 -15.72 -6.29 9.72
C ALA A 166 -15.04 -7.35 10.59
N LYS A 167 -15.82 -8.11 11.39
CA LYS A 167 -15.31 -9.17 12.24
C LYS A 167 -14.66 -10.30 11.43
N ILE A 168 -15.26 -10.71 10.32
CA ILE A 168 -14.66 -11.70 9.40
C ILE A 168 -13.36 -11.15 8.80
N ALA A 169 -13.37 -9.91 8.30
CA ALA A 169 -12.19 -9.28 7.69
C ALA A 169 -11.02 -9.12 8.69
N LEU A 170 -11.32 -8.88 9.97
CA LEU A 170 -10.31 -8.71 11.02
C LEU A 170 -9.77 -10.03 11.56
N THR A 171 -10.62 -11.04 11.69
CA THR A 171 -10.26 -12.31 12.35
C THR A 171 -9.91 -13.43 11.37
N GLY A 172 -10.36 -13.33 10.12
CA GLY A 172 -10.27 -14.41 9.13
C GLY A 172 -11.15 -15.62 9.47
N VAL A 173 -11.99 -15.53 10.51
CA VAL A 173 -12.91 -16.59 10.93
C VAL A 173 -14.26 -16.31 10.32
N ASP A 174 -14.66 -17.14 9.37
CA ASP A 174 -16.03 -17.17 8.88
C ASP A 174 -16.93 -17.63 10.03
N ILE A 175 -17.78 -16.75 10.52
CA ILE A 175 -18.86 -17.18 11.41
C ILE A 175 -19.82 -17.91 10.48
N GLN A 176 -19.93 -19.23 10.61
CA GLN A 176 -20.94 -20.01 9.89
C GLN A 176 -22.33 -19.49 10.26
N ILE A 177 -22.80 -18.50 9.51
CA ILE A 177 -24.12 -17.91 9.66
C ILE A 177 -24.99 -18.55 8.57
N PHE A 178 -25.81 -19.50 9.03
CA PHE A 178 -26.87 -20.26 8.35
C PHE A 178 -26.44 -21.39 7.39
N LYS A 179 -26.33 -22.60 7.96
CA LYS A 179 -26.91 -23.78 7.30
C LYS A 179 -28.44 -23.63 7.34
N HIS A 180 -29.06 -23.44 6.19
CA HIS A 180 -30.45 -23.84 5.95
C HIS A 180 -30.48 -24.74 4.72
#